data_AF-A0A2D5ESQ7-F1
#
_entry.id   AF-A0A2D5ESQ7-F1
#
_cell.length_a   1.000
_cell.length_b   1.000
_cell.length_c   1.000
_cell.angle_alpha   90.00
_cell.angle_beta   90.00
_cell.angle_gamma   90.00
#
_symmetry.space_group_name_H-M   'P 1'
#
loop_
_entity.id
_entity.type
_entity.pdbx_description
1 polymer ?
#
loop_
_entity_poly.entity_id
_entity_poly.type
_entity_poly.pdbx_seq_one_letter_code
_entity_poly.pdbx_strand_id
1 'polypeptide(L)'
;MADQLDDLMARARRPPEAVPQRPAHPRVVTLPLGEERFAWGLVLWSDPGGPEALHAAIRPLVEGALLAELTRAPAALKEDPSHPERLRLVAFAEVPRMDEALRAFGLRRAAADPLGDELARHARGEASAQGWPVPDEVASHWEVELRGQDLHELEQRLRQHADDEVFGARPGAFFGRLNAAREGMGREPLPPTLAGLERLEEELVLRRPPPPSAGAPGPLRWIPPLCFQGLCDAVAVVAATELGRTVQWAPSEPDEDGFTPPPLVRARLDGDWVHVPLGAHLLGWCVMPLQPGEVVPPLAEWVLDQFAQR
;
A
#
# COMPACT_ATOMS: atom_id res chain seq x y z
N MET A 1 9.25 -42.80 -33.14
CA MET A 1 8.08 -41.96 -32.78
C MET A 1 7.52 -42.32 -31.40
N ALA A 2 7.41 -43.62 -31.04
CA ALA A 2 7.07 -44.05 -29.68
C ALA A 2 8.08 -43.57 -28.62
N ASP A 3 9.39 -43.68 -28.91
CA ASP A 3 10.46 -43.28 -27.98
C ASP A 3 10.47 -41.78 -27.61
N GLN A 4 9.95 -40.90 -28.46
CA GLN A 4 9.88 -39.46 -28.17
C GLN A 4 8.71 -39.12 -27.24
N LEU A 5 7.61 -39.89 -27.30
CA LEU A 5 6.46 -39.70 -26.43
C LEU A 5 6.73 -40.26 -25.04
N ASP A 6 7.42 -41.41 -24.96
CA ASP A 6 7.84 -42.00 -23.69
C ASP A 6 8.86 -41.11 -22.96
N ASP A 7 9.78 -40.46 -23.68
CA ASP A 7 10.75 -39.52 -23.09
C ASP A 7 10.09 -38.19 -22.64
N LEU A 8 9.06 -37.72 -23.37
CA LEU A 8 8.23 -36.57 -22.97
C LEU A 8 7.40 -36.89 -21.72
N MET A 9 6.79 -38.07 -21.66
CA MET A 9 6.03 -38.56 -20.51
C MET A 9 6.95 -38.80 -19.31
N ALA A 10 8.17 -39.30 -19.51
CA ALA A 10 9.17 -39.47 -18.47
C ALA A 10 9.65 -38.12 -17.91
N ARG A 11 9.81 -37.09 -18.75
CA ARG A 11 10.10 -35.71 -18.31
C ARG A 11 8.94 -35.06 -17.57
N ALA A 12 7.70 -35.29 -18.02
CA ALA A 12 6.50 -34.81 -17.33
C ALA A 12 6.25 -35.51 -15.98
N ARG A 13 6.78 -36.73 -15.80
CA ARG A 13 6.76 -37.49 -14.54
C ARG A 13 7.89 -37.13 -13.60
N ARG A 14 8.90 -36.36 -14.04
CA ARG A 14 9.90 -35.85 -13.10
C ARG A 14 9.18 -34.84 -12.20
N PRO A 15 9.27 -34.99 -10.87
CA PRO A 15 8.79 -33.93 -10.00
C PRO A 15 9.48 -32.63 -10.45
N PRO A 16 8.71 -31.53 -10.61
CA PRO A 16 9.29 -30.26 -11.01
C PRO A 16 10.46 -29.96 -10.07
N GLU A 17 11.56 -29.47 -10.64
CA GLU A 17 12.70 -29.02 -9.83
C GLU A 17 12.17 -27.99 -8.83
N ALA A 18 12.31 -28.29 -7.53
CA ALA A 18 11.69 -27.50 -6.50
C ALA A 18 12.24 -26.08 -6.58
N VAL A 19 11.38 -25.12 -6.91
CA VAL A 19 11.74 -23.70 -6.88
C VAL A 19 12.21 -23.39 -5.45
N PRO A 20 13.36 -22.71 -5.25
CA PRO A 20 13.83 -22.39 -3.91
C PRO A 20 12.76 -21.64 -3.12
N GLN A 21 12.39 -22.18 -1.96
CA GLN A 21 11.42 -21.54 -1.07
C GLN A 21 12.05 -20.26 -0.50
N ARG A 22 11.40 -19.12 -0.74
CA ARG A 22 11.77 -17.86 -0.10
C ARG A 22 11.31 -17.87 1.36
N PRO A 23 12.04 -17.22 2.29
CA PRO A 23 11.64 -17.16 3.70
C PRO A 23 10.23 -16.58 3.90
N ALA A 24 9.89 -15.50 3.19
CA ALA A 24 8.53 -14.98 3.12
C ALA A 24 7.85 -15.44 1.84
N HIS A 25 6.56 -15.78 1.93
CA HIS A 25 5.75 -16.10 0.77
C HIS A 25 5.65 -14.87 -0.15
N PRO A 26 5.89 -15.01 -1.47
CA PRO A 26 6.00 -13.85 -2.35
C PRO A 26 4.67 -13.19 -2.67
N ARG A 27 3.53 -13.84 -2.38
CA ARG A 27 2.19 -13.30 -2.64
C ARG A 27 1.54 -12.81 -1.35
N VAL A 28 0.79 -11.72 -1.48
CA VAL A 28 -0.16 -11.25 -0.48
C VAL A 28 -1.52 -11.88 -0.77
N VAL A 29 -2.09 -12.58 0.20
CA VAL A 29 -3.37 -13.28 0.07
C VAL A 29 -4.50 -12.33 0.49
N THR A 30 -5.55 -12.22 -0.32
CA THR A 30 -6.76 -11.48 0.06
C THR A 30 -7.74 -12.42 0.77
N LEU A 31 -8.14 -12.05 1.99
CA LEU A 31 -9.04 -12.83 2.84
C LEU A 31 -10.34 -12.04 3.06
N PRO A 32 -11.51 -12.54 2.65
CA PRO A 32 -12.77 -11.80 2.80
C PRO A 32 -13.18 -11.66 4.27
N LEU A 33 -13.63 -10.46 4.66
CA LEU A 33 -14.19 -10.10 5.98
C LEU A 33 -15.69 -9.76 5.92
N GLY A 34 -16.30 -9.87 4.74
CA GLY A 34 -17.68 -9.49 4.44
C GLY A 34 -17.83 -9.16 2.95
N GLU A 35 -18.95 -8.54 2.58
CA GLU A 35 -19.28 -8.25 1.17
C GLU A 35 -18.33 -7.23 0.51
N GLU A 36 -17.86 -6.23 1.25
CA GLU A 36 -17.02 -5.14 0.71
C GLU A 36 -15.74 -4.92 1.52
N ARG A 37 -15.31 -5.93 2.28
CA ARG A 37 -14.22 -5.79 3.24
C ARG A 37 -13.31 -6.99 3.18
N PHE A 38 -12.02 -6.76 3.27
CA PHE A 38 -11.04 -7.83 3.27
C PHE A 38 -9.84 -7.54 4.18
N ALA A 39 -9.05 -8.58 4.44
CA ALA A 39 -7.74 -8.49 5.06
C ALA A 39 -6.67 -8.96 4.08
N TRP A 40 -5.50 -8.34 4.13
CA TRP A 40 -4.30 -8.89 3.52
C TRP A 40 -3.63 -9.89 4.45
N GLY A 41 -3.20 -11.01 3.87
CA GLY A 41 -2.49 -12.09 4.54
C GLY A 41 -1.08 -12.24 3.99
N LEU A 42 -0.10 -12.16 4.88
CA LEU A 42 1.31 -12.45 4.64
C LEU A 42 1.68 -13.77 5.32
N VAL A 43 2.68 -14.45 4.79
CA VAL A 43 3.17 -15.71 5.35
C VAL A 43 4.68 -15.70 5.45
N LEU A 44 5.20 -16.07 6.63
CA LEU A 44 6.61 -16.32 6.88
C LEU A 44 6.83 -17.82 7.09
N TRP A 45 7.57 -18.44 6.18
CA TRP A 45 7.90 -19.87 6.21
C TRP A 45 9.09 -20.18 7.12
N SER A 46 10.14 -19.35 7.05
CA SER A 46 11.40 -19.57 7.74
C SER A 46 12.05 -18.25 8.15
N ASP A 47 13.03 -18.32 9.06
CA ASP A 47 13.83 -17.16 9.45
C ASP A 47 14.68 -16.69 8.25
N PRO A 48 14.52 -15.43 7.78
CA PRO A 48 15.31 -14.88 6.68
C PRO A 48 16.74 -14.51 7.07
N GLY A 49 17.15 -14.69 8.33
CA GLY A 49 18.47 -14.35 8.85
C GLY A 49 18.44 -13.22 9.88
N GLY A 50 17.37 -13.12 10.66
CA GLY A 50 17.19 -12.13 11.73
C GLY A 50 16.27 -10.95 11.39
N PRO A 51 16.14 -9.97 12.30
CA PRO A 51 15.11 -8.94 12.24
C PRO A 51 15.25 -7.99 11.04
N GLU A 52 16.49 -7.62 10.67
CA GLU A 52 16.73 -6.74 9.51
C GLU A 52 16.34 -7.43 8.18
N ALA A 53 16.72 -8.70 8.03
CA ALA A 53 16.36 -9.50 6.86
C ALA A 53 14.84 -9.75 6.79
N LEU A 54 14.19 -9.92 7.95
CA LEU A 54 12.73 -10.02 8.03
C LEU A 54 12.06 -8.73 7.60
N HIS A 55 12.50 -7.59 8.11
CA HIS A 55 11.98 -6.29 7.69
C HIS A 55 12.13 -6.11 6.17
N ALA A 56 13.32 -6.40 5.63
CA ALA A 56 13.59 -6.28 4.19
C ALA A 56 12.74 -7.23 3.33
N ALA A 57 12.41 -8.42 3.82
CA ALA A 57 11.57 -9.38 3.09
C ALA A 57 10.07 -8.98 3.10
N ILE A 58 9.59 -8.44 4.21
CA ILE A 58 8.17 -8.08 4.40
C ILE A 58 7.85 -6.71 3.80
N ARG A 59 8.77 -5.74 3.89
CA ARG A 59 8.59 -4.37 3.40
C ARG A 59 8.01 -4.27 1.99
N PRO A 60 8.59 -4.91 0.95
CA PRO A 60 8.07 -4.78 -0.41
C PRO A 60 6.68 -5.39 -0.58
N LEU A 61 6.31 -6.39 0.22
CA LEU A 61 4.98 -7.00 0.18
C LEU A 61 3.93 -6.04 0.77
N VAL A 62 4.26 -5.41 1.90
CA VAL A 62 3.37 -4.44 2.57
C VAL A 62 3.22 -3.17 1.73
N GLU A 63 4.33 -2.57 1.34
CA GLU A 63 4.32 -1.34 0.53
C GLU A 63 3.67 -1.58 -0.84
N GLY A 64 3.96 -2.73 -1.46
CA GLY A 64 3.36 -3.13 -2.72
C GLY A 64 1.85 -3.32 -2.64
N ALA A 65 1.34 -4.01 -1.62
CA ALA A 65 -0.10 -4.20 -1.43
C ALA A 65 -0.83 -2.88 -1.16
N LEU A 66 -0.25 -2.02 -0.31
CA LEU A 66 -0.83 -0.72 -0.02
C LEU A 66 -0.85 0.16 -1.27
N LEU A 67 0.25 0.23 -2.04
CA LEU A 67 0.28 1.00 -3.27
C LEU A 67 -0.70 0.44 -4.29
N ALA A 68 -0.73 -0.87 -4.51
CA ALA A 68 -1.66 -1.50 -5.45
C ALA A 68 -3.11 -1.09 -5.19
N GLU A 69 -3.51 -0.99 -3.92
CA GLU A 69 -4.85 -0.59 -3.54
C GLU A 69 -5.07 0.92 -3.63
N LEU A 70 -4.14 1.73 -3.12
CA LEU A 70 -4.24 3.19 -3.10
C LEU A 70 -4.22 3.80 -4.50
N THR A 71 -3.69 3.08 -5.49
CA THR A 71 -3.52 3.54 -6.87
C THR A 71 -4.57 2.99 -7.81
N ARG A 72 -5.54 2.22 -7.31
CA ARG A 72 -6.64 1.68 -8.12
C ARG A 72 -7.32 2.77 -8.94
N ALA A 73 -7.47 2.51 -10.23
CA ALA A 73 -8.18 3.39 -11.14
C ALA A 73 -9.67 3.51 -10.74
N PRO A 74 -10.33 4.65 -11.01
CA PRO A 74 -11.76 4.82 -10.78
C PRO A 74 -12.66 3.69 -11.27
N ALA A 75 -12.42 3.18 -12.49
CA ALA A 75 -13.21 2.10 -13.08
C ALA A 75 -13.15 0.83 -12.22
N ALA A 76 -11.95 0.44 -11.77
CA ALA A 76 -11.75 -0.72 -10.91
C ALA A 76 -12.46 -0.57 -9.55
N LEU A 77 -12.53 0.65 -9.00
CA LEU A 77 -13.23 0.94 -7.74
C LEU A 77 -14.76 0.93 -7.87
N LYS A 78 -15.29 1.14 -9.07
CA LYS A 78 -16.72 1.00 -9.37
C LYS A 78 -17.11 -0.47 -9.50
N GLU A 79 -16.25 -1.27 -10.12
CA GLU A 79 -16.47 -2.70 -10.31
C GLU A 79 -16.36 -3.48 -9.00
N ASP A 80 -15.37 -3.13 -8.17
CA ASP A 80 -15.16 -3.73 -6.86
C ASP A 80 -15.00 -2.63 -5.80
N PRO A 81 -16.04 -2.32 -5.02
CA PRO A 81 -15.95 -1.29 -3.99
C PRO A 81 -15.20 -1.74 -2.73
N SER A 82 -14.74 -2.99 -2.67
CA SER A 82 -14.13 -3.55 -1.48
C SER A 82 -12.88 -2.81 -1.03
N HIS A 83 -12.65 -2.82 0.29
CA HIS A 83 -11.50 -2.14 0.89
C HIS A 83 -10.84 -2.97 2.01
N PRO A 84 -9.54 -2.74 2.26
CA PRO A 84 -8.81 -3.42 3.31
C PRO A 84 -9.16 -2.87 4.70
N GLU A 85 -9.41 -3.75 5.67
CA GLU A 85 -9.54 -3.37 7.08
C GLU A 85 -8.32 -3.80 7.92
N ARG A 86 -7.60 -4.85 7.49
CA ARG A 86 -6.50 -5.43 8.27
C ARG A 86 -5.37 -5.93 7.38
N LEU A 87 -4.16 -5.93 7.94
CA LEU A 87 -3.02 -6.68 7.44
C LEU A 87 -2.61 -7.71 8.51
N ARG A 88 -2.38 -8.93 8.08
CA ARG A 88 -2.06 -10.08 8.94
C ARG A 88 -0.80 -10.77 8.47
N LEU A 89 -0.05 -11.33 9.41
CA LEU A 89 1.08 -12.19 9.13
C LEU A 89 0.95 -13.48 9.95
N VAL A 90 1.01 -14.62 9.27
CA VAL A 90 1.15 -15.94 9.89
C VAL A 90 2.60 -16.39 9.75
N ALA A 91 3.23 -16.73 10.86
CA ALA A 91 4.61 -17.16 10.90
C ALA A 91 4.72 -18.62 11.33
N PHE A 92 5.34 -19.44 10.50
CA PHE A 92 5.68 -20.82 10.79
C PHE A 92 7.05 -20.97 11.47
N ALA A 93 7.84 -19.89 11.52
CA ALA A 93 9.13 -19.83 12.20
C ALA A 93 9.18 -18.65 13.17
N GLU A 94 9.87 -18.85 14.29
CA GLU A 94 10.23 -17.77 15.21
C GLU A 94 11.49 -17.06 14.69
N VAL A 95 11.48 -15.72 14.72
CA VAL A 95 12.63 -14.88 14.38
C VAL A 95 13.02 -14.08 15.63
N PRO A 96 14.30 -14.05 16.02
CA PRO A 96 14.73 -13.21 17.13
C PRO A 96 14.34 -11.74 16.91
N ARG A 97 13.70 -11.12 17.91
CA ARG A 97 13.24 -9.70 17.87
C ARG A 97 12.28 -9.42 16.70
N MET A 98 11.42 -10.39 16.37
CA MET A 98 10.40 -10.28 15.33
C MET A 98 9.47 -9.07 15.56
N ASP A 99 9.14 -8.77 16.81
CA ASP A 99 8.35 -7.61 17.20
C ASP A 99 8.98 -6.29 16.71
N GLU A 100 10.30 -6.14 16.81
CA GLU A 100 10.99 -4.93 16.37
C GLU A 100 10.98 -4.77 14.86
N ALA A 101 11.23 -5.86 14.12
CA ALA A 101 11.21 -5.86 12.66
C ALA A 101 9.83 -5.50 12.09
N LEU A 102 8.78 -5.99 12.75
CA LEU A 102 7.39 -5.83 12.33
C LEU A 102 6.74 -4.54 12.83
N ARG A 103 7.33 -3.90 13.86
CA ARG A 103 6.84 -2.63 14.44
C ARG A 103 6.73 -1.51 13.42
N ALA A 104 7.64 -1.47 12.44
CA ALA A 104 7.63 -0.49 11.35
C ALA A 104 6.38 -0.59 10.46
N PHE A 105 5.70 -1.75 10.46
CA PHE A 105 4.46 -1.99 9.70
C PHE A 105 3.22 -1.97 10.60
N GLY A 106 3.37 -1.64 11.89
CA GLY A 106 2.23 -1.59 12.82
C GLY A 106 1.77 -2.95 13.33
N LEU A 107 2.41 -4.03 12.85
CA LEU A 107 2.07 -5.39 13.21
C LEU A 107 2.40 -5.66 14.68
N ARG A 108 1.41 -6.20 15.39
CA ARG A 108 1.52 -6.64 16.78
C ARG A 108 1.11 -8.10 16.89
N ARG A 109 1.60 -8.79 17.92
CA ARG A 109 1.23 -10.18 18.16
C ARG A 109 -0.27 -10.28 18.42
N ALA A 110 -0.90 -11.23 17.75
CA ALA A 110 -2.33 -11.50 17.82
C ALA A 110 -2.57 -12.89 18.42
N ALA A 111 -3.77 -13.10 18.95
CA ALA A 111 -4.23 -14.46 19.26
C ALA A 111 -4.49 -15.23 17.96
N ALA A 112 -4.38 -16.56 18.03
CA ALA A 112 -4.87 -17.42 16.96
C ALA A 112 -6.38 -17.24 16.79
N ASP A 113 -6.84 -17.22 15.54
CA ASP A 113 -8.24 -17.08 15.19
C ASP A 113 -8.54 -17.79 13.85
N PRO A 114 -9.83 -17.94 13.48
CA PRO A 114 -10.21 -18.69 12.28
C PRO A 114 -9.64 -18.14 10.96
N LEU A 115 -9.44 -16.82 10.87
CA LEU A 115 -8.92 -16.19 9.66
C LEU A 115 -7.42 -16.41 9.51
N GLY A 116 -6.67 -16.40 10.62
CA GLY A 116 -5.27 -16.82 10.65
C GLY A 116 -5.12 -18.30 10.27
N ASP A 117 -6.02 -19.16 10.74
CA ASP A 117 -6.02 -20.59 10.38
C ASP A 117 -6.35 -20.81 8.89
N GLU A 118 -7.24 -20.01 8.33
CA GLU A 118 -7.56 -20.02 6.90
C GLU A 118 -6.36 -19.60 6.05
N LEU A 119 -5.69 -18.50 6.42
CA LEU A 119 -4.47 -18.06 5.76
C LEU A 119 -3.39 -19.14 5.81
N ALA A 120 -3.17 -19.75 6.97
CA ALA A 120 -2.23 -20.85 7.14
C ALA A 120 -2.60 -22.01 6.20
N ARG A 121 -3.86 -22.42 6.16
CA ARG A 121 -4.34 -23.51 5.30
C ARG A 121 -4.13 -23.23 3.81
N HIS A 122 -4.44 -22.00 3.36
CA HIS A 122 -4.21 -21.59 1.97
C HIS A 122 -2.72 -21.69 1.61
N ALA A 123 -1.87 -21.12 2.46
CA ALA A 123 -0.43 -21.15 2.28
C ALA A 123 0.12 -22.57 2.24
N ARG A 124 -0.33 -23.46 3.15
CA ARG A 124 0.06 -24.87 3.16
C ARG A 124 -0.33 -25.58 1.86
N GLY A 125 -1.51 -25.26 1.32
CA GLY A 125 -1.99 -25.78 0.04
C GLY A 125 -1.10 -25.35 -1.13
N GLU A 126 -0.76 -24.06 -1.20
CA GLU A 126 0.16 -23.53 -2.23
C GLU A 126 1.56 -24.17 -2.11
N ALA A 127 2.12 -24.24 -0.90
CA ALA A 127 3.43 -24.84 -0.66
C ALA A 127 3.46 -26.34 -1.02
N SER A 128 2.41 -27.10 -0.66
CA SER A 128 2.29 -28.52 -1.03
C SER A 128 2.21 -28.72 -2.55
N ALA A 129 1.47 -27.85 -3.26
CA ALA A 129 1.36 -27.90 -4.72
C ALA A 129 2.71 -27.64 -5.42
N GLN A 130 3.61 -26.89 -4.77
CA GLN A 130 4.97 -26.61 -5.24
C GLN A 130 6.01 -27.63 -4.73
N GLY A 131 5.59 -28.64 -3.97
CA GLY A 131 6.48 -29.64 -3.38
C GLY A 131 7.39 -29.10 -2.28
N TRP A 132 7.04 -27.97 -1.66
CA TRP A 132 7.80 -27.39 -0.55
C TRP A 132 7.53 -28.13 0.77
N PRO A 133 8.52 -28.19 1.67
CA PRO A 133 8.27 -28.63 3.03
C PRO A 133 7.33 -27.65 3.71
N VAL A 134 6.24 -28.18 4.27
CA VAL A 134 5.20 -27.38 4.92
C VAL A 134 5.24 -27.64 6.42
N PRO A 135 5.56 -26.63 7.26
CA PRO A 135 5.50 -26.80 8.70
C PRO A 135 4.06 -27.05 9.20
N ASP A 136 3.92 -28.00 10.13
CA ASP A 136 2.63 -28.38 10.69
C ASP A 136 2.09 -27.35 11.68
N GLU A 137 2.96 -26.70 12.45
CA GLU A 137 2.58 -25.78 13.52
C GLU A 137 2.82 -24.32 13.14
N VAL A 138 1.85 -23.46 13.46
CA VAL A 138 2.03 -22.00 13.37
C VAL A 138 2.71 -21.53 14.65
N ALA A 139 3.84 -20.85 14.52
CA ALA A 139 4.59 -20.32 15.66
C ALA A 139 3.93 -19.07 16.24
N SER A 140 3.49 -18.15 15.37
CA SER A 140 2.85 -16.91 15.81
C SER A 140 1.93 -16.27 14.77
N HIS A 141 0.98 -15.48 15.27
CA HIS A 141 0.09 -14.64 14.48
C HIS A 141 0.36 -13.17 14.79
N TRP A 142 0.28 -12.33 13.76
CA TRP A 142 0.46 -10.89 13.86
C TRP A 142 -0.62 -10.18 13.07
N GLU A 143 -1.03 -9.01 13.55
CA GLU A 143 -2.04 -8.19 12.88
C GLU A 143 -1.77 -6.70 13.06
N VAL A 144 -2.28 -5.91 12.13
CA VAL A 144 -2.44 -4.46 12.24
C VAL A 144 -3.76 -4.07 11.58
N GLU A 145 -4.44 -3.11 12.18
CA GLU A 145 -5.66 -2.52 11.63
C GLU A 145 -5.30 -1.36 10.69
N LEU A 146 -6.11 -1.20 9.64
CA LEU A 146 -6.15 -0.03 8.81
C LEU A 146 -7.20 0.93 9.38
N ARG A 147 -6.78 2.15 9.71
CA ARG A 147 -7.65 3.18 10.30
C ARG A 147 -7.43 4.52 9.59
N GLY A 148 -8.52 5.16 9.20
CA GLY A 148 -8.50 6.47 8.52
C GLY A 148 -9.32 7.52 9.23
N GLN A 149 -9.32 8.73 8.65
CA GLN A 149 -10.34 9.74 8.92
C GLN A 149 -11.70 9.25 8.40
N ASP A 150 -12.80 9.80 8.92
CA ASP A 150 -14.12 9.56 8.34
C ASP A 150 -14.26 10.35 7.03
N LEU A 151 -14.01 9.67 5.91
CA LEU A 151 -13.98 10.23 4.56
C LEU A 151 -15.10 9.67 3.68
N HIS A 152 -16.11 9.00 4.27
CA HIS A 152 -17.11 8.26 3.50
C HIS A 152 -17.88 9.15 2.53
N GLU A 153 -18.36 10.32 2.98
CA GLU A 153 -19.09 11.24 2.10
C GLU A 153 -18.19 11.80 0.99
N LEU A 154 -16.95 12.16 1.30
CA LEU A 154 -16.00 12.68 0.32
C LEU A 154 -15.67 11.62 -0.74
N GLU A 155 -15.41 10.38 -0.31
CA GLU A 155 -15.14 9.25 -1.19
C GLU A 155 -16.32 8.94 -2.10
N GLN A 156 -17.55 8.90 -1.57
CA GLN A 156 -18.75 8.67 -2.38
C GLN A 156 -18.90 9.72 -3.48
N ARG A 157 -18.70 11.00 -3.15
CA ARG A 157 -18.76 12.09 -4.14
C ARG A 157 -17.65 11.98 -5.18
N LEU A 158 -16.43 11.62 -4.76
CA LEU A 158 -15.34 11.38 -5.69
C LEU A 158 -15.68 10.24 -6.65
N ARG A 159 -16.21 9.11 -6.15
CA ARG A 159 -16.61 7.97 -6.98
C ARG A 159 -17.71 8.32 -7.99
N GLN A 160 -18.67 9.18 -7.63
CA GLN A 160 -19.73 9.64 -8.54
C GLN A 160 -19.21 10.43 -9.75
N HIS A 161 -18.09 11.14 -9.58
CA HIS A 161 -17.48 11.99 -10.61
C HIS A 161 -16.18 11.42 -11.18
N ALA A 162 -15.77 10.24 -10.74
CA ALA A 162 -14.56 9.60 -11.22
C ALA A 162 -14.89 8.85 -12.51
N ASP A 163 -14.65 9.47 -13.66
CA ASP A 163 -14.68 8.82 -14.96
C ASP A 163 -13.50 7.84 -15.12
N ASP A 164 -13.27 7.29 -16.31
CA ASP A 164 -12.13 6.41 -16.63
C ASP A 164 -10.77 7.13 -16.64
N GLU A 165 -10.68 8.32 -16.05
CA GLU A 165 -9.46 9.10 -15.97
C GLU A 165 -8.54 8.59 -14.87
N VAL A 166 -7.30 8.29 -15.25
CA VAL A 166 -6.23 7.87 -14.36
C VAL A 166 -5.36 9.05 -13.93
N PHE A 167 -4.62 8.88 -12.83
CA PHE A 167 -3.64 9.87 -12.38
C PHE A 167 -2.71 10.26 -13.55
N GLY A 168 -2.38 11.54 -13.67
CA GLY A 168 -1.40 12.04 -14.63
C GLY A 168 -1.83 12.09 -16.10
N ALA A 169 -2.99 11.52 -16.47
CA ALA A 169 -3.55 11.68 -17.82
C ALA A 169 -3.86 13.16 -18.12
N ARG A 170 -4.33 13.89 -17.11
CA ARG A 170 -4.52 15.34 -17.14
C ARG A 170 -3.95 15.97 -15.86
N PRO A 171 -2.95 16.86 -15.95
CA PRO A 171 -2.35 17.50 -14.78
C PRO A 171 -3.38 18.18 -13.88
N GLY A 172 -3.36 17.89 -12.58
CA GLY A 172 -4.22 18.53 -11.58
C GLY A 172 -5.68 18.07 -11.56
N ALA A 173 -6.06 17.08 -12.37
CA ALA A 173 -7.45 16.64 -12.46
C ALA A 173 -7.98 15.99 -11.18
N PHE A 174 -7.16 15.19 -10.48
CA PHE A 174 -7.57 14.55 -9.24
C PHE A 174 -7.68 15.57 -8.11
N PHE A 175 -6.77 16.53 -8.02
CA PHE A 175 -6.89 17.63 -7.06
C PHE A 175 -8.11 18.52 -7.35
N GLY A 176 -8.37 18.82 -8.63
CA GLY A 176 -9.55 19.55 -9.06
C GLY A 176 -10.86 18.85 -8.67
N ARG A 177 -10.95 17.53 -8.88
CA ARG A 177 -12.10 16.70 -8.46
C ARG A 177 -12.28 16.69 -6.96
N LEU A 178 -11.19 16.58 -6.20
CA LEU A 178 -11.22 16.63 -4.75
C LEU A 178 -11.80 17.97 -4.26
N ASN A 179 -11.39 19.08 -4.87
CA ASN A 179 -11.96 20.39 -4.57
C ASN A 179 -13.44 20.51 -4.98
N ALA A 180 -13.85 19.98 -6.13
CA ALA A 180 -15.25 19.97 -6.55
C ALA A 180 -16.13 19.13 -5.60
N ALA A 181 -15.63 17.97 -5.15
CA ALA A 181 -16.33 17.13 -4.19
C ALA A 181 -16.50 17.86 -2.84
N ARG A 182 -15.46 18.55 -2.37
CA ARG A 182 -15.49 19.39 -1.16
C ARG A 182 -16.47 20.55 -1.29
N GLU A 183 -16.47 21.24 -2.44
CA GLU A 183 -17.45 22.31 -2.73
C GLU A 183 -18.88 21.80 -2.69
N GLY A 184 -19.13 20.61 -3.26
CA GLY A 184 -20.44 19.94 -3.19
C GLY A 184 -20.88 19.57 -1.76
N MET A 185 -19.95 19.50 -0.81
CA MET A 185 -20.21 19.31 0.63
C MET A 185 -20.35 20.66 1.38
N GLY A 186 -20.36 21.79 0.66
CA GLY A 186 -20.40 23.14 1.25
C GLY A 186 -19.07 23.60 1.85
N ARG A 187 -17.95 22.95 1.51
CA ARG A 187 -16.60 23.34 1.96
C ARG A 187 -15.93 24.23 0.92
N GLU A 188 -15.19 25.23 1.36
CA GLU A 188 -14.42 26.10 0.45
C GLU A 188 -13.32 25.28 -0.26
N PRO A 189 -13.17 25.40 -1.60
CA PRO A 189 -12.06 24.80 -2.34
C PRO A 189 -10.70 25.22 -1.75
N LEU A 190 -9.77 24.28 -1.68
CA LEU A 190 -8.41 24.58 -1.22
C LEU A 190 -7.59 25.17 -2.36
N PRO A 191 -6.94 26.33 -2.15
CA PRO A 191 -6.04 26.88 -3.15
C PRO A 191 -4.81 25.99 -3.31
N PRO A 192 -4.17 25.97 -4.49
CA PRO A 192 -2.95 25.21 -4.75
C PRO A 192 -1.74 25.91 -4.09
N THR A 193 -1.74 25.93 -2.77
CA THR A 193 -0.70 26.52 -1.93
C THR A 193 -0.25 25.53 -0.85
N LEU A 194 0.90 25.76 -0.22
CA LEU A 194 1.45 25.00 0.90
C LEU A 194 0.46 25.00 2.06
N ALA A 195 -0.14 26.15 2.38
CA ALA A 195 -1.19 26.24 3.40
C ALA A 195 -2.45 25.46 3.00
N GLY A 196 -2.81 25.47 1.71
CA GLY A 196 -3.89 24.63 1.19
C GLY A 196 -3.59 23.13 1.31
N LEU A 197 -2.34 22.74 1.06
CA LEU A 197 -1.86 21.36 1.19
C LEU A 197 -1.84 20.89 2.64
N GLU A 198 -1.44 21.73 3.60
CA GLU A 198 -1.51 21.41 5.03
C GLU A 198 -2.95 21.18 5.48
N ARG A 199 -3.89 22.03 5.05
CA ARG A 199 -5.33 21.83 5.34
C ARG A 199 -5.86 20.54 4.70
N LEU A 200 -5.39 20.19 3.50
CA LEU A 200 -5.76 18.94 2.85
C LEU A 200 -5.20 17.74 3.63
N GLU A 201 -3.95 17.80 4.06
CA GLU A 201 -3.32 16.78 4.89
C GLU A 201 -4.09 16.58 6.20
N GLU A 202 -4.48 17.66 6.88
CA GLU A 202 -5.28 17.60 8.11
C GLU A 202 -6.65 16.93 7.90
N GLU A 203 -7.27 17.17 6.74
CA GLU A 203 -8.57 16.60 6.38
C GLU A 203 -8.47 15.10 6.04
N LEU A 204 -7.43 14.70 5.29
CA LEU A 204 -7.33 13.34 4.74
C LEU A 204 -6.52 12.37 5.62
N VAL A 205 -5.50 12.87 6.32
CA VAL A 205 -4.49 12.03 6.99
C VAL A 205 -4.80 11.92 8.48
N LEU A 206 -4.77 10.70 9.01
CA LEU A 206 -4.84 10.45 10.44
C LEU A 206 -3.48 10.78 11.11
N ARG A 207 -3.16 12.07 11.28
CA ARG A 207 -1.86 12.51 11.85
C ARG A 207 -1.69 12.17 13.33
N ARG A 208 -2.79 12.02 14.07
CA ARG A 208 -2.80 11.70 15.50
C ARG A 208 -3.66 10.46 15.73
N PRO A 209 -3.17 9.26 15.37
CA PRO A 209 -3.91 8.05 15.69
C PRO A 209 -4.11 7.95 17.21
N PRO A 210 -5.21 7.34 17.66
CA PRO A 210 -5.45 7.16 19.10
C PRO A 210 -4.24 6.48 19.74
N PRO A 211 -3.87 6.90 20.97
CA PRO A 211 -2.65 6.41 21.59
C PRO A 211 -2.71 4.88 21.67
N PRO A 212 -1.67 4.18 21.20
CA PRO A 212 -1.62 2.75 21.35
C PRO A 212 -1.65 2.39 22.84
N SER A 213 -2.15 1.20 23.16
CA SER A 213 -1.88 0.58 24.46
C SER A 213 -0.37 0.70 24.73
N ALA A 214 0.04 1.14 25.92
CA ALA A 214 1.42 1.56 26.20
C ALA A 214 2.49 0.67 25.51
N GLY A 215 3.21 1.25 24.55
CA GLY A 215 4.29 0.58 23.81
C GLY A 215 3.92 -0.07 22.47
N ALA A 216 2.64 -0.28 22.15
CA ALA A 216 2.24 -0.84 20.85
C ALA A 216 2.49 0.15 19.68
N PRO A 217 2.74 -0.35 18.46
CA PRO A 217 2.82 0.51 17.29
C PRO A 217 1.44 1.03 16.87
N GLY A 218 1.42 2.13 16.10
CA GLY A 218 0.19 2.71 15.55
C GLY A 218 -0.46 1.84 14.45
N PRO A 219 -1.69 2.18 14.04
CA PRO A 219 -2.34 1.55 12.89
C PRO A 219 -1.69 1.99 11.57
N LEU A 220 -1.98 1.26 10.50
CA LEU A 220 -1.83 1.80 9.15
C LEU A 220 -2.87 2.90 8.94
N ARG A 221 -2.43 4.09 8.52
CA ARG A 221 -3.24 5.31 8.38
C ARG A 221 -3.95 5.31 7.02
N TRP A 222 -5.07 4.61 6.94
CA TRP A 222 -5.80 4.41 5.69
C TRP A 222 -6.35 5.72 5.11
N ILE A 223 -6.20 5.87 3.80
CA ILE A 223 -6.75 6.98 3.00
C ILE A 223 -7.42 6.33 1.80
N PRO A 224 -8.70 6.64 1.48
CA PRO A 224 -9.35 6.09 0.30
C PRO A 224 -8.56 6.37 -0.99
N PRO A 225 -8.55 5.44 -1.97
CA PRO A 225 -7.67 5.54 -3.14
C PRO A 225 -7.78 6.86 -3.93
N LEU A 226 -9.01 7.34 -4.18
CA LEU A 226 -9.23 8.60 -4.91
C LEU A 226 -8.77 9.83 -4.10
N CYS A 227 -8.89 9.78 -2.76
CA CYS A 227 -8.35 10.82 -1.88
C CYS A 227 -6.83 10.81 -1.88
N PHE A 228 -6.20 9.62 -1.84
CA PHE A 228 -4.75 9.47 -1.90
C PHE A 228 -4.17 9.98 -3.22
N GLN A 229 -4.78 9.62 -4.35
CA GLN A 229 -4.40 10.13 -5.67
C GLN A 229 -4.62 11.65 -5.77
N GLY A 230 -5.71 12.17 -5.19
CA GLY A 230 -5.95 13.61 -5.05
C GLY A 230 -4.88 14.33 -4.24
N LEU A 231 -4.40 13.73 -3.15
CA LEU A 231 -3.29 14.26 -2.35
C LEU A 231 -1.97 14.27 -3.13
N CYS A 232 -1.66 13.18 -3.85
CA CYS A 232 -0.50 13.12 -4.74
C CYS A 232 -0.55 14.23 -5.80
N ASP A 233 -1.70 14.42 -6.42
CA ASP A 233 -1.88 15.42 -7.47
C ASP A 233 -1.80 16.85 -6.89
N ALA A 234 -2.33 17.08 -5.69
CA ALA A 234 -2.22 18.35 -4.98
C ALA A 234 -0.76 18.75 -4.74
N VAL A 235 0.10 17.80 -4.31
CA VAL A 235 1.54 18.02 -4.17
C VAL A 235 2.16 18.48 -5.49
N ALA A 236 1.87 17.78 -6.58
CA ALA A 236 2.42 18.10 -7.90
C ALA A 236 1.94 19.48 -8.40
N VAL A 237 0.67 19.80 -8.16
CA VAL A 237 0.09 21.11 -8.49
C VAL A 237 0.78 22.21 -7.69
N VAL A 238 0.91 22.08 -6.36
CA VAL A 238 1.57 23.09 -5.52
C VAL A 238 3.02 23.32 -5.95
N ALA A 239 3.76 22.24 -6.27
CA ALA A 239 5.11 22.36 -6.80
C ALA A 239 5.16 23.14 -8.13
N ALA A 240 4.18 22.92 -9.02
CA ALA A 240 4.10 23.62 -10.29
C ALA A 240 3.65 25.08 -10.17
N THR A 241 2.69 25.37 -9.28
CA THR A 241 2.03 26.67 -9.19
C THR A 241 2.74 27.61 -8.21
N GLU A 242 2.91 27.20 -6.96
CA GLU A 242 3.45 28.08 -5.92
C GLU A 242 4.97 28.08 -5.90
N LEU A 243 5.59 26.90 -6.09
CA LEU A 243 7.06 26.80 -6.15
C LEU A 243 7.62 27.07 -7.56
N GLY A 244 6.75 27.27 -8.55
CA GLY A 244 7.13 27.62 -9.92
C GLY A 244 7.97 26.57 -10.64
N ARG A 245 7.89 25.30 -10.25
CA ARG A 245 8.65 24.22 -10.87
C ARG A 245 8.01 23.77 -12.18
N THR A 246 8.84 23.35 -13.14
CA THR A 246 8.33 22.63 -14.31
C THR A 246 8.11 21.18 -13.93
N VAL A 247 6.84 20.76 -13.84
CA VAL A 247 6.44 19.40 -13.45
C VAL A 247 5.76 18.70 -14.63
N GLN A 248 6.03 17.40 -14.78
CA GLN A 248 5.37 16.52 -15.75
C GLN A 248 4.86 15.28 -15.04
N TRP A 249 3.60 14.97 -15.25
CA TRP A 249 2.94 13.82 -14.67
C TRP A 249 3.18 12.59 -15.55
N ALA A 250 3.44 11.44 -14.93
CA ALA A 250 3.39 10.16 -15.61
C ALA A 250 1.97 9.60 -15.47
N PRO A 251 1.28 9.28 -16.59
CA PRO A 251 -0.02 8.63 -16.53
C PRO A 251 0.07 7.27 -15.83
N SER A 252 -0.86 7.01 -14.91
CA SER A 252 -1.00 5.74 -14.22
C SER A 252 -2.01 4.84 -14.93
N GLU A 253 -1.72 4.41 -16.15
CA GLU A 253 -2.59 3.50 -16.89
C GLU A 253 -2.44 2.06 -16.35
N PRO A 254 -3.54 1.31 -16.12
CA PRO A 254 -3.46 -0.09 -15.74
C PRO A 254 -2.70 -0.89 -16.80
N ASP A 255 -1.83 -1.80 -16.36
CA ASP A 255 -1.16 -2.76 -17.23
C ASP A 255 -2.08 -3.94 -17.61
N GLU A 256 -1.53 -4.90 -18.36
CA GLU A 256 -2.26 -6.10 -18.82
C GLU A 256 -2.79 -6.97 -17.66
N ASP A 257 -2.14 -6.91 -16.50
CA ASP A 257 -2.52 -7.63 -15.29
C ASP A 257 -3.49 -6.79 -14.41
N GLY A 258 -3.88 -5.61 -14.88
CA GLY A 258 -4.78 -4.67 -14.19
C GLY A 258 -4.10 -3.85 -13.09
N PHE A 259 -2.77 -3.94 -12.95
CA PHE A 259 -2.04 -3.18 -11.96
C PHE A 259 -1.83 -1.74 -12.42
N THR A 260 -2.21 -0.80 -11.56
CA THR A 260 -2.04 0.63 -11.84
C THR A 260 -0.74 1.14 -11.21
N PRO A 261 0.22 1.63 -12.01
CA PRO A 261 1.50 2.07 -11.48
C PRO A 261 1.31 3.29 -10.55
N PRO A 262 2.07 3.40 -9.45
CA PRO A 262 1.88 4.48 -8.49
C PRO A 262 2.11 5.88 -9.08
N PRO A 263 1.42 6.91 -8.53
CA PRO A 263 1.62 8.31 -8.91
C PRO A 263 3.09 8.70 -8.94
N LEU A 264 3.53 9.13 -10.11
CA LEU A 264 4.89 9.53 -10.41
C LEU A 264 4.85 10.85 -11.17
N VAL A 265 5.74 11.77 -10.77
CA VAL A 265 6.02 12.96 -11.57
C VAL A 265 7.52 13.04 -11.83
N ARG A 266 7.89 13.86 -12.81
CA ARG A 266 9.24 14.39 -12.89
C ARG A 266 9.20 15.90 -12.84
N ALA A 267 10.18 16.49 -12.16
CA ALA A 267 10.30 17.93 -12.04
C ALA A 267 11.68 18.40 -12.50
N ARG A 268 11.75 19.64 -12.98
CA ARG A 268 13.00 20.32 -13.31
C ARG A 268 13.60 20.92 -12.03
N LEU A 269 14.60 20.27 -11.47
CA LEU A 269 15.32 20.67 -10.26
C LEU A 269 16.78 20.88 -10.61
N ASP A 270 17.35 22.04 -10.26
CA ASP A 270 18.77 22.40 -10.43
C ASP A 270 19.31 22.18 -11.85
N GLY A 271 18.45 22.34 -12.85
CA GLY A 271 18.80 22.16 -14.25
C GLY A 271 18.76 20.70 -14.73
N ASP A 272 18.23 19.77 -13.95
CA ASP A 272 18.05 18.36 -14.31
C ASP A 272 16.61 17.87 -14.13
N TRP A 273 16.25 16.80 -14.85
CA TRP A 273 14.96 16.13 -14.68
C TRP A 273 15.10 15.07 -13.59
N VAL A 274 14.35 15.25 -12.50
CA VAL A 274 14.35 14.33 -11.36
C VAL A 274 13.00 13.65 -11.27
N HIS A 275 13.01 12.32 -11.18
CA HIS A 275 11.81 11.53 -10.91
C HIS A 275 11.47 11.61 -9.42
N VAL A 276 10.21 11.96 -9.12
CA VAL A 276 9.69 12.05 -7.76
C VAL A 276 8.54 11.05 -7.65
N PRO A 277 8.78 9.86 -7.05
CA PRO A 277 7.77 8.82 -6.91
C PRO A 277 6.79 9.18 -5.78
N LEU A 278 5.85 10.10 -6.08
CA LEU A 278 4.89 10.66 -5.13
C LEU A 278 4.14 9.58 -4.34
N GLY A 279 3.63 8.55 -5.02
CA GLY A 279 2.91 7.47 -4.35
C GLY A 279 3.76 6.77 -3.28
N ALA A 280 5.01 6.43 -3.60
CA ALA A 280 5.90 5.77 -2.64
C ALA A 280 6.28 6.68 -1.46
N HIS A 281 6.55 7.96 -1.72
CA HIS A 281 6.88 8.91 -0.66
C HIS A 281 5.69 9.20 0.26
N LEU A 282 4.51 9.44 -0.31
CA LEU A 282 3.29 9.72 0.44
C LEU A 282 2.76 8.48 1.15
N LEU A 283 3.05 7.26 0.67
CA LEU A 283 2.81 6.05 1.43
C LEU A 283 3.55 6.10 2.78
N GLY A 284 4.86 6.34 2.76
CA GLY A 284 5.67 6.48 3.97
C GLY A 284 5.18 7.62 4.86
N TRP A 285 4.90 8.78 4.26
CA TRP A 285 4.56 9.99 5.00
C TRP A 285 3.15 9.96 5.62
N CYS A 286 2.17 9.46 4.88
CA CYS A 286 0.75 9.62 5.21
C CYS A 286 0.06 8.30 5.61
N VAL A 287 0.57 7.14 5.17
CA VAL A 287 -0.11 5.85 5.33
C VAL A 287 0.60 4.92 6.32
N MET A 288 1.92 4.87 6.30
CA MET A 288 2.68 4.00 7.19
C MET A 288 2.48 4.39 8.67
N PRO A 289 2.60 3.46 9.63
CA PRO A 289 2.32 3.75 11.03
C PRO A 289 3.35 4.70 11.63
N LEU A 290 2.88 5.56 12.54
CA LEU A 290 3.78 6.39 13.34
C LEU A 290 4.29 5.61 14.55
N GLN A 291 5.58 5.74 14.83
CA GLN A 291 6.19 5.20 16.04
C GLN A 291 5.81 6.05 17.27
N PRO A 292 5.76 5.46 18.47
CA PRO A 292 5.50 6.24 19.68
C PRO A 292 6.51 7.37 19.87
N GLY A 293 6.00 8.61 19.94
CA GLY A 293 6.82 9.82 20.08
C GLY A 293 7.39 10.36 18.77
N GLU A 294 7.13 9.72 17.63
CA GLU A 294 7.49 10.25 16.31
C GLU A 294 6.69 11.52 16.01
N VAL A 295 7.39 12.56 15.58
CA VAL A 295 6.80 13.81 15.09
C VAL A 295 7.08 13.89 13.60
N VAL A 296 6.04 13.74 12.78
CA VAL A 296 6.15 13.88 11.33
C VAL A 296 5.85 15.33 10.94
N PRO A 297 6.77 16.01 10.22
CA PRO A 297 6.52 17.39 9.79
C PRO A 297 5.34 17.45 8.82
N PRO A 298 4.69 18.63 8.68
CA PRO A 298 3.63 18.82 7.69
C PRO A 298 4.10 18.46 6.28
N LEU A 299 3.17 17.98 5.45
CA LEU A 299 3.47 17.62 4.07
C LEU A 299 4.02 18.80 3.27
N ALA A 300 3.64 20.04 3.61
CA ALA A 300 4.22 21.25 3.01
C ALA A 300 5.74 21.37 3.24
N GLU A 301 6.24 21.00 4.43
CA GLU A 301 7.68 20.99 4.70
C GLU A 301 8.41 19.94 3.84
N TRP A 302 7.80 18.76 3.67
CA TRP A 302 8.33 17.74 2.77
C TRP A 302 8.34 18.24 1.31
N VAL A 303 7.28 18.90 0.84
CA VAL A 303 7.24 19.48 -0.52
C VAL A 303 8.34 20.52 -0.70
N LEU A 304 8.57 21.38 0.31
CA LEU A 304 9.70 22.32 0.28
C LEU A 304 11.05 21.58 0.23
N ASP A 305 11.25 20.54 1.02
CA ASP A 305 12.48 19.76 0.97
C ASP A 305 12.71 19.11 -0.41
N GLN A 306 11.67 18.53 -1.01
CA GLN A 306 11.82 17.82 -2.28
C GLN A 306 11.86 18.74 -3.50
N PHE A 307 11.15 19.87 -3.47
CA PHE A 307 10.98 20.74 -4.64
C PHE A 307 11.57 22.13 -4.47
N ALA A 308 11.99 22.57 -3.27
CA ALA A 308 12.61 23.88 -3.07
C ALA A 308 14.15 23.84 -3.00
N GLN A 309 14.77 22.65 -3.00
CA GLN A 309 16.22 22.50 -3.14
C GLN A 309 16.73 23.18 -4.45
N ARG A 310 17.96 23.72 -4.38
CA ARG A 310 18.54 24.80 -5.19
C ARG A 310 19.81 24.38 -5.91
#